data_AF-A0A2E6RJI8-F1
#
_entry.id   AF-A0A2E6RJI8-F1
#
_cell.length_a   1.000
_cell.length_b   1.000
_cell.length_c   1.000
_cell.angle_alpha   90.00
_cell.angle_beta   90.00
_cell.angle_gamma   90.00
#
_symmetry.space_group_name_H-M   'P 1'
#
loop_
_entity.id
_entity.type
_entity.pdbx_description
1 polymer ?
#
loop_
_entity_poly.entity_id
_entity_poly.type
_entity_poly.pdbx_seq_one_letter_code
_entity_poly.pdbx_strand_id
1 'polypeptide(L)'
;MISGFLLAIFLNNFGGAADNAKKNIELGNHGGKGSDAHEAGVIGDTVGDPTKDTSGPALNILLKLMAMVSIVFGPLFLGIGG
;
A
#
# COMPACT_ATOMS: atom_id res chain seq x y z
N MET A 1 12.33 -10.12 2.14
CA MET A 1 11.11 -10.62 1.46
C MET A 1 9.89 -10.60 2.39
N ILE A 2 9.94 -11.31 3.53
CA ILE A 2 8.78 -11.44 4.46
C ILE A 2 8.27 -10.10 4.97
N SER A 3 9.15 -9.22 5.46
CA SER A 3 8.76 -7.88 5.94
C SER A 3 8.14 -7.01 4.84
N GLY A 4 8.66 -7.05 3.61
CA GLY A 4 8.14 -6.26 2.50
C GLY A 4 6.78 -6.76 2.01
N PHE A 5 6.56 -8.07 2.03
CA PHE A 5 5.28 -8.68 1.67
C PHE A 5 4.18 -8.33 2.67
N LEU A 6 4.46 -8.46 3.97
CA LEU A 6 3.53 -8.07 5.03
C LEU A 6 3.18 -6.58 4.97
N LEU A 7 4.18 -5.72 4.71
CA LEU A 7 3.97 -4.29 4.56
C LEU A 7 3.11 -3.93 3.33
N ALA A 8 3.32 -4.61 2.19
CA ALA A 8 2.52 -4.39 0.99
C ALA A 8 1.02 -4.70 1.22
N ILE A 9 0.72 -5.80 1.93
CA ILE A 9 -0.66 -6.16 2.29
C ILE A 9 -1.26 -5.13 3.24
N PHE A 10 -0.49 -4.72 4.26
CA PHE A 10 -0.96 -3.73 5.24
C PHE A 10 -1.33 -2.40 4.58
N LEU A 11 -0.46 -1.87 3.71
CA LEU A 11 -0.69 -0.58 3.05
C LEU A 11 -1.91 -0.61 2.11
N ASN A 12 -2.10 -1.70 1.36
CA ASN A 12 -3.30 -1.86 0.53
C ASN A 12 -4.58 -1.94 1.36
N ASN A 13 -4.58 -2.71 2.46
CA ASN A 13 -5.75 -2.85 3.32
C ASN A 13 -6.07 -1.57 4.08
N PHE A 14 -5.05 -0.85 4.56
CA PHE A 14 -5.23 0.41 5.27
C PHE A 14 -5.82 1.49 4.35
N GLY A 15 -5.23 1.73 3.17
CA GLY A 15 -5.75 2.73 2.24
C GLY A 15 -7.15 2.37 1.72
N GLY A 16 -7.43 1.08 1.47
CA GLY A 16 -8.78 0.64 1.10
C GLY A 16 -9.82 0.79 2.22
N ALA A 17 -9.43 0.55 3.48
CA ALA A 17 -10.30 0.76 4.63
C ALA A 17 -10.61 2.25 4.85
N ALA A 18 -9.63 3.13 4.67
CA ALA A 18 -9.80 4.57 4.79
C ALA A 18 -10.76 5.14 3.71
N ASP A 19 -10.61 4.72 2.45
CA ASP A 19 -11.52 5.09 1.36
C ASP A 19 -12.95 4.56 1.60
N ASN A 20 -13.08 3.31 2.06
CA ASN A 20 -14.38 2.72 2.38
C ASN A 20 -15.05 3.40 3.58
N ALA A 21 -14.28 3.81 4.60
CA ALA A 21 -14.81 4.55 5.74
C ALA A 21 -15.36 5.92 5.31
N LYS A 22 -14.63 6.65 4.47
CA LYS A 22 -15.10 7.91 3.87
C LYS A 22 -16.40 7.68 3.08
N LYS A 23 -16.43 6.71 2.16
CA LYS A 23 -17.64 6.38 1.37
C LYS A 23 -18.83 5.99 2.24
N ASN A 24 -18.60 5.28 3.34
CA ASN A 24 -19.66 4.94 4.29
C ASN A 24 -20.29 6.19 4.91
N ILE A 25 -19.47 7.17 5.29
CA ILE A 25 -19.93 8.46 5.81
C ILE A 25 -20.64 9.27 4.73
N GLU A 26 -20.14 9.25 3.49
CA GLU A 26 -20.77 9.91 2.34
C GLU A 26 -22.18 9.37 2.02
N LEU A 27 -22.46 8.10 2.35
CA LEU A 27 -23.77 7.47 2.18
C LEU A 27 -24.81 7.90 3.24
N GLY A 28 -24.42 8.77 4.19
CA GLY A 28 -25.31 9.32 5.20
C GLY A 28 -25.13 8.73 6.60
N ASN A 29 -24.25 7.74 6.77
CA ASN A 29 -23.89 7.27 8.10
C ASN A 29 -23.01 8.32 8.79
N HIS A 30 -23.17 8.48 10.11
CA HIS A 30 -22.38 9.43 10.92
C HIS A 30 -22.46 10.91 10.50
N GLY A 31 -23.60 11.35 9.96
CA GLY A 31 -23.86 12.77 9.69
C GLY A 31 -23.75 13.18 8.23
N GLY A 32 -23.29 12.29 7.34
CA GLY A 32 -23.31 12.55 5.90
C GLY A 32 -22.23 13.54 5.43
N LYS A 33 -22.31 13.91 4.15
CA LYS A 33 -21.38 14.86 3.52
C LYS A 33 -21.43 16.23 4.21
N GLY A 34 -20.25 16.74 4.56
CA GLY A 34 -20.08 18.04 5.20
C GLY A 34 -20.17 18.03 6.73
N SER A 35 -20.32 16.85 7.35
CA SER A 35 -20.17 16.68 8.80
C SER A 35 -18.70 16.59 9.22
N ASP A 36 -18.41 16.83 10.50
CA ASP A 36 -17.05 16.66 11.07
C ASP A 36 -16.50 15.24 10.84
N ALA A 37 -17.38 14.23 10.84
CA ALA A 37 -17.01 12.85 10.53
C ALA A 37 -16.57 12.68 9.07
N HIS A 38 -17.19 13.40 8.13
CA HIS A 38 -16.81 13.40 6.72
C HIS A 38 -15.46 14.07 6.51
N GLU A 39 -15.19 15.19 7.19
CA GLU A 39 -13.87 15.85 7.12
C GLU A 39 -12.76 14.94 7.66
N ALA A 40 -12.99 14.28 8.80
CA ALA A 40 -12.08 13.28 9.33
C ALA A 40 -11.86 12.09 8.37
N GLY A 41 -12.93 11.62 7.71
CA GLY A 41 -12.87 10.59 6.68
C GLY A 41 -12.06 11.00 5.44
N VAL A 42 -12.20 12.25 4.99
CA VAL A 42 -11.43 12.82 3.88
C VAL A 42 -9.93 12.90 4.22
N ILE A 43 -9.59 13.30 5.44
CA ILE A 43 -8.19 13.32 5.90
C ILE A 43 -7.62 11.89 5.94
N GLY A 44 -8.39 10.93 6.45
CA GLY A 44 -8.00 9.52 6.48
C GLY A 44 -7.74 8.94 5.07
N ASP A 45 -8.62 9.22 4.12
CA ASP A 45 -8.47 8.83 2.71
C ASP A 45 -7.24 9.49 2.06
N THR A 46 -7.00 10.77 2.35
CA THR A 46 -5.82 11.50 1.84
C THR A 46 -4.51 10.88 2.34
N VAL A 47 -4.47 10.38 3.57
CA VAL A 47 -3.32 9.64 4.12
C VAL A 47 -3.25 8.22 3.54
N GLY A 48 -4.40 7.63 3.21
CA GLY A 48 -4.54 6.29 2.62
C GLY A 48 -4.15 6.21 1.13
N ASP A 49 -4.39 7.25 0.34
CA ASP A 49 -4.15 7.27 -1.12
C ASP A 49 -2.69 6.96 -1.50
N PRO A 50 -1.66 7.58 -0.89
CA PRO A 50 -0.26 7.22 -1.17
C PRO A 50 0.07 5.76 -0.80
N THR A 51 -0.66 5.19 0.17
CA THR A 51 -0.41 3.83 0.65
C THR A 51 -1.01 2.77 -0.28
N LYS A 52 -2.23 2.96 -0.77
CA LYS A 52 -2.91 2.01 -1.68
C LYS A 52 -2.54 2.18 -3.16
N ASP A 53 -2.30 3.42 -3.62
CA ASP A 53 -2.14 3.70 -5.07
C ASP A 53 -0.68 3.80 -5.50
N THR A 54 0.24 4.06 -4.58
CA THR A 54 1.68 4.22 -4.88
C THR A 54 2.51 3.15 -4.19
N SER A 55 2.52 3.14 -2.86
CA SER A 55 3.49 2.35 -2.08
C SER A 55 3.17 0.83 -2.08
N GLY A 56 1.90 0.47 -1.94
CA GLY A 56 1.44 -0.92 -1.98
C GLY A 56 1.77 -1.65 -3.30
N PRO A 57 1.38 -1.09 -4.47
CA PRO A 57 1.74 -1.65 -5.77
C PRO A 57 3.25 -1.70 -6.01
N ALA A 58 4.00 -0.65 -5.61
CA ALA A 58 5.44 -0.58 -5.79
C ALA A 58 6.20 -1.66 -5.01
N LEU A 59 5.77 -1.99 -3.78
CA LEU A 59 6.40 -3.04 -2.97
C LEU A 59 6.25 -4.44 -3.58
N ASN A 60 5.12 -4.71 -4.24
CA ASN A 60 4.90 -6.00 -4.89
C ASN A 60 5.80 -6.17 -6.13
N ILE A 61 6.01 -5.08 -6.88
CA ILE A 61 6.96 -5.03 -8.01
C ILE A 61 8.40 -5.16 -7.50
N LEU A 62 8.75 -4.42 -6.44
CA LEU A 62 10.08 -4.46 -5.84
C LEU A 62 10.49 -5.88 -5.45
N LEU A 63 9.59 -6.64 -4.82
CA LEU A 63 9.84 -8.03 -4.42
C LEU A 63 10.11 -8.93 -5.63
N LYS A 64 9.33 -8.79 -6.72
CA LYS A 64 9.56 -9.55 -7.96
C LYS A 64 10.88 -9.18 -8.63
N LEU A 65 11.21 -7.89 -8.68
CA LEU A 65 12.45 -7.41 -9.29
C LEU A 65 13.68 -7.87 -8.51
N MET A 66 13.66 -7.77 -7.19
CA MET A 66 14.77 -8.24 -6.34
C MET A 66 15.02 -9.74 -6.51
N ALA A 67 13.97 -10.55 -6.64
CA ALA A 67 14.10 -11.98 -6.92
C ALA A 67 14.71 -12.24 -8.32
N MET A 68 14.25 -11.51 -9.36
CA MET A 68 14.79 -11.62 -10.72
C MET A 68 16.27 -11.23 -10.81
N VAL A 69 16.65 -10.10 -10.20
CA VAL A 69 18.06 -9.67 -10.13
C VAL A 69 18.92 -10.74 -9.44
N SER A 70 18.42 -11.33 -8.35
CA SER A 70 19.15 -12.37 -7.62
C SER A 70 19.38 -13.63 -8.47
N ILE A 71 18.40 -14.02 -9.30
CA ILE A 71 18.52 -15.19 -10.19
C ILE A 71 19.47 -14.90 -11.35
N VAL A 72 19.35 -13.74 -11.99
CA VAL A 72 20.14 -13.38 -13.18
C VAL A 72 21.62 -13.15 -12.83
N PHE A 73 21.89 -12.45 -11.72
CA PHE A 73 23.25 -12.11 -11.32
C PHE A 73 23.88 -13.11 -10.35
N GLY A 74 23.13 -14.10 -9.86
CA GLY A 74 23.64 -15.15 -8.97
C GLY A 74 24.93 -15.84 -9.48
N PRO A 75 24.98 -16.30 -10.75
CA PRO A 75 26.20 -16.88 -11.31
C PRO A 75 27.38 -15.92 -11.38
N LEU A 76 27.12 -14.63 -11.63
CA LEU A 76 28.16 -13.59 -11.69
C LEU A 76 28.78 -13.34 -10.30
N PHE A 77 27.94 -13.27 -9.26
CA PHE A 77 28.42 -13.08 -7.89
C PHE A 77 29.24 -14.27 -7.39
N LEU A 78 28.84 -15.50 -7.75
CA LEU A 78 29.61 -16.71 -7.42
C LEU A 78 30.93 -16.81 -8.20
N GLY A 79 31.00 -16.26 -9.41
CA GLY A 79 32.21 -16.32 -10.23
C GLY A 79 33.29 -15.27 -9.91
N ILE A 80 32.91 -14.14 -9.29
CA ILE A 80 33.84 -13.02 -8.99
C ILE A 80 34.09 -12.86 -7.48
N GLY A 81 33.15 -13.28 -6.62
CA GLY A 81 33.20 -13.09 -5.17
C GLY A 81 33.51 -14.34 -4.35
N GLY A 82 33.95 -15.42 -4.99
CA GLY A 82 34.39 -16.68 -4.35
C GLY A 82 35.86 -16.67 -3.98
#